data_AF-A0A2D6MAY4-F1
#
_entry.id   AF-A0A2D6MAY4-F1
#
_cell.length_a   1.000
_cell.length_b   1.000
_cell.length_c   1.000
_cell.angle_alpha   90.00
_cell.angle_beta   90.00
_cell.angle_gamma   90.00
#
_symmetry.space_group_name_H-M   'P 1'
#
loop_
_entity.id
_entity.type
_entity.pdbx_description
1 polymer ?
#
loop_
_entity_poly.entity_id
_entity_poly.type
_entity_poly.pdbx_seq_one_letter_code
_entity_poly.pdbx_strand_id
1 'polypeptide(L)'
;MLGTQFYHETVRKVVIAFGTMFNSINLVRKDNSGNIIQQMKVPLAYGPREKFLVRLREDADLTKQVAITLPRIGFEIKNLSYDPARKLSRVQKFKKVKGANTKQLDTQYMPVPYNLDFELYVMAKQSDDALQIVEQILPYFQPDYTLTINDMSDMGIKKDVPVILSSIAYEDSYDGEFVARRALIYTMSFTTKFYLYGPVTSSKVIKTVQVDQYLDTPDKSPKREQRYTVTPTPSTADADDNFGFNETTSFFQDAKEFNPETGDDE
;
A
#
# COMPACT_ATOMS: atom_id res chain seq x y z
N MET A 1 -16.40 -9.05 -9.35
CA MET A 1 -17.07 -8.26 -10.41
C MET A 1 -16.76 -6.81 -10.12
N LEU A 2 -16.15 -6.08 -11.06
CA LEU A 2 -15.84 -4.66 -10.89
C LEU A 2 -17.14 -3.91 -10.55
N GLY A 3 -17.18 -3.09 -9.49
CA GLY A 3 -18.41 -2.37 -9.12
C GLY A 3 -18.61 -2.03 -7.63
N THR A 4 -17.82 -2.59 -6.72
CA THR A 4 -17.83 -2.17 -5.30
C THR A 4 -16.74 -1.12 -5.08
N GLN A 5 -17.09 0.03 -4.52
CA GLN A 5 -16.11 1.05 -4.13
C GLN A 5 -15.25 0.51 -2.97
N PHE A 6 -13.93 0.57 -3.13
CA PHE A 6 -12.97 0.41 -2.05
C PHE A 6 -11.77 1.33 -2.30
N TYR A 7 -11.20 1.91 -1.26
CA TYR A 7 -10.04 2.82 -1.35
C TYR A 7 -9.13 2.61 -0.14
N HIS A 8 -8.10 1.78 -0.31
CA HIS A 8 -7.14 1.44 0.75
C HIS A 8 -6.03 2.47 0.96
N GLU A 9 -6.05 3.55 0.16
CA GLU A 9 -5.04 4.61 0.19
C GLU A 9 -3.59 4.16 -0.03
N THR A 10 -3.35 2.92 -0.46
CA THR A 10 -1.99 2.36 -0.62
C THR A 10 -1.07 3.27 -1.44
N VAL A 11 -1.52 3.72 -2.62
CA VAL A 11 -0.71 4.62 -3.47
C VAL A 11 -0.43 5.94 -2.74
N ARG A 12 -1.43 6.52 -2.07
CA ARG A 12 -1.28 7.75 -1.28
C ARG A 12 -0.24 7.56 -0.16
N LYS A 13 -0.29 6.44 0.56
CA LYS A 13 0.69 6.10 1.61
C LYS A 13 2.10 5.97 1.06
N VAL A 14 2.26 5.33 -0.10
CA VAL A 14 3.57 5.22 -0.80
C VAL A 14 4.10 6.61 -1.18
N VAL A 15 3.25 7.48 -1.73
CA VAL A 15 3.63 8.87 -2.08
C VAL A 15 4.05 9.67 -0.86
N ILE A 16 3.30 9.56 0.24
CA ILE A 16 3.64 10.23 1.51
C ILE A 16 4.94 9.67 2.06
N ALA A 17 5.11 8.35 2.11
CA ALA A 17 6.32 7.70 2.59
C ALA A 17 7.56 8.13 1.79
N PHE A 18 7.46 8.13 0.46
CA PHE A 18 8.51 8.65 -0.42
C PHE A 18 8.84 10.11 -0.12
N GLY A 19 7.83 10.99 -0.04
CA GLY A 19 8.03 12.40 0.29
C GLY A 19 8.67 12.61 1.67
N THR A 20 8.30 11.81 2.67
CA THR A 20 8.89 11.94 4.02
C THR A 20 10.38 11.65 4.06
N MET A 21 10.92 10.83 3.15
CA MET A 21 12.36 10.57 3.05
C MET A 21 13.16 11.86 2.78
N PHE A 22 12.61 12.77 1.98
CA PHE A 22 13.28 13.98 1.52
C PHE A 22 12.84 15.24 2.27
N ASN A 23 11.99 15.10 3.29
CA ASN A 23 11.44 16.25 4.00
C ASN A 23 12.49 16.96 4.85
N SER A 24 13.48 16.26 5.40
CA SER A 24 14.41 16.83 6.41
C SER A 24 15.80 17.15 5.84
N ILE A 25 15.85 17.70 4.63
CA ILE A 25 17.10 18.15 4.01
C ILE A 25 17.36 19.61 4.38
N ASN A 26 18.55 19.87 4.92
CA ASN A 26 18.97 21.19 5.35
C ASN A 26 20.16 21.67 4.52
N LEU A 27 20.27 22.99 4.40
CA LEU A 27 21.34 23.64 3.67
C LEU A 27 22.08 24.60 4.59
N VAL A 28 23.40 24.64 4.45
CA VAL A 28 24.27 25.48 5.27
C VAL A 28 25.12 26.34 4.34
N ARG A 29 24.98 27.66 4.44
CA ARG A 29 25.86 28.62 3.76
C ARG A 29 26.93 29.11 4.72
N LYS A 30 28.17 29.07 4.27
CA LYS A 30 29.34 29.50 5.04
C LYS A 30 29.98 30.74 4.42
N ASP A 31 30.63 31.55 5.26
CA ASP A 31 31.50 32.63 4.80
C ASP A 31 32.86 32.07 4.30
N ASN A 32 33.68 32.94 3.71
CA ASN A 32 35.04 32.58 3.29
C ASN A 32 35.95 32.13 4.46
N SER A 33 35.57 32.41 5.70
CA SER A 33 36.27 32.03 6.92
C SER A 33 35.75 30.72 7.53
N GLY A 34 34.75 30.08 6.91
CA GLY A 34 34.13 28.83 7.35
C GLY A 34 33.01 28.96 8.39
N ASN A 35 32.62 30.17 8.81
CA ASN A 35 31.53 30.39 9.75
C ASN A 35 30.17 30.22 9.06
N ILE A 36 29.20 29.66 9.78
CA ILE A 36 27.84 29.46 9.28
C ILE A 36 27.10 30.80 9.26
N ILE A 37 26.73 31.27 8.07
CA ILE A 37 25.95 32.50 7.86
C ILE A 37 24.45 32.18 7.95
N GLN A 38 24.06 31.07 7.34
CA GLN A 38 22.65 30.74 7.17
C GLN A 38 22.46 29.22 7.16
N GLN A 39 21.52 28.76 7.98
CA GLN A 39 21.00 27.40 7.90
C GLN A 39 19.52 27.48 7.54
N MET A 40 19.11 26.74 6.52
CA MET A 40 17.72 26.70 6.09
C MET A 40 17.28 25.28 5.74
N LYS A 41 16.01 24.97 6.03
CA LYS A 41 15.38 23.73 5.58
C LYS A 41 14.92 23.91 4.14
N VAL A 42 15.28 22.96 3.27
CA VAL A 42 14.87 23.02 1.86
C VAL A 42 13.39 22.64 1.75
N PRO A 43 12.53 23.49 1.15
CA PRO A 43 11.12 23.16 0.98
C PRO A 43 10.93 21.96 0.03
N LEU A 44 10.03 21.05 0.42
CA LEU A 44 9.60 19.92 -0.40
C LEU A 44 8.14 20.12 -0.85
N ALA A 45 7.81 19.83 -2.10
CA ALA A 45 6.43 19.86 -2.59
C ALA A 45 6.12 18.72 -3.56
N TYR A 46 4.87 18.24 -3.51
CA TYR A 46 4.34 17.32 -4.52
C TYR A 46 3.67 18.09 -5.65
N GLY A 47 4.05 17.80 -6.90
CA GLY A 47 3.40 18.35 -8.08
C GLY A 47 4.27 18.32 -9.33
N PRO A 48 3.70 18.68 -10.50
CA PRO A 48 4.40 18.57 -11.76
C PRO A 48 5.57 19.53 -11.87
N ARG A 49 6.70 19.06 -12.41
CA ARG A 49 7.90 19.88 -12.63
C ARG A 49 7.60 21.16 -13.40
N GLU A 50 6.82 21.05 -14.47
CA GLU A 50 6.46 22.19 -15.35
C GLU A 50 5.74 23.30 -14.58
N LYS A 51 4.89 22.94 -13.61
CA LYS A 51 4.18 23.93 -12.79
C LYS A 51 5.15 24.78 -11.97
N PHE A 52 6.26 24.21 -11.51
CA PHE A 52 7.28 24.95 -10.78
C PHE A 52 8.15 25.79 -11.71
N LEU A 53 8.45 25.30 -12.92
CA LEU A 53 9.20 26.05 -13.94
C LEU A 53 8.42 27.27 -14.43
N VAL A 54 7.13 27.13 -14.72
CA VAL A 54 6.26 28.25 -15.14
C VAL A 54 6.24 29.33 -14.06
N ARG A 55 6.05 28.95 -12.79
CA ARG A 55 6.04 29.90 -11.68
C ARG A 55 7.40 30.57 -11.44
N LEU A 56 8.50 29.88 -11.74
CA LEU A 56 9.84 30.47 -11.70
C LEU A 56 10.06 31.48 -12.83
N ARG A 57 9.48 31.24 -14.02
CA ARG A 57 9.51 32.17 -15.16
C ARG A 57 8.59 33.38 -14.97
N GLU A 58 7.40 33.17 -14.39
CA GLU A 58 6.38 34.21 -14.14
C GLU A 58 6.81 35.27 -13.12
N ASP A 59 7.86 35.01 -12.33
CA ASP A 59 8.48 35.91 -11.35
C ASP A 59 9.29 37.05 -12.05
N ALA A 60 8.78 37.59 -13.16
CA ALA A 60 9.39 38.67 -13.93
C ALA A 60 9.08 40.06 -13.36
N ASP A 61 7.95 40.21 -12.66
CA ASP A 61 7.53 41.45 -12.02
C ASP A 61 7.72 41.36 -10.50
N LEU A 62 8.66 42.15 -9.95
CA LEU A 62 8.90 42.31 -8.50
C LEU A 62 7.64 42.73 -7.68
N THR A 63 6.53 43.03 -8.35
CA THR A 63 5.25 43.40 -7.75
C THR A 63 4.37 42.20 -7.40
N LYS A 64 4.66 40.99 -7.89
CA LYS A 64 3.89 39.79 -7.56
C LYS A 64 4.40 39.13 -6.28
N GLN A 65 3.55 39.12 -5.25
CA GLN A 65 3.81 38.56 -3.92
C GLN A 65 4.02 37.02 -3.86
N VAL A 66 4.05 36.34 -5.01
CA VAL A 66 4.08 34.86 -5.12
C VAL A 66 5.30 34.37 -5.91
N ALA A 67 6.46 34.98 -5.65
CA ALA A 67 7.75 34.49 -6.12
C ALA A 67 8.07 33.11 -5.50
N ILE A 68 8.50 32.13 -6.30
CA ILE A 68 9.01 30.86 -5.75
C ILE A 68 10.45 31.05 -5.29
N THR A 69 10.73 30.66 -4.04
CA THR A 69 12.08 30.64 -3.47
C THR A 69 12.84 29.36 -3.87
N LEU A 70 14.10 29.55 -4.27
CA LEU A 70 15.09 28.50 -4.51
C LEU A 70 16.16 28.55 -3.40
N PRO A 71 16.74 27.41 -2.96
CA PRO A 71 16.56 26.07 -3.51
C PRO A 71 15.27 25.38 -3.06
N ARG A 72 14.79 24.42 -3.87
CA ARG A 72 13.56 23.66 -3.60
C ARG A 72 13.66 22.24 -4.16
N ILE A 73 13.02 21.30 -3.48
CA ILE A 73 12.83 19.93 -3.95
C ILE A 73 11.36 19.77 -4.31
N GLY A 74 11.10 19.13 -5.45
CA GLY A 74 9.76 18.68 -5.79
C GLY A 74 9.78 17.26 -6.30
N PHE A 75 8.63 16.61 -6.28
CA PHE A 75 8.49 15.27 -6.83
C PHE A 75 7.10 15.03 -7.37
N GLU A 76 7.02 14.11 -8.33
CA GLU A 76 5.77 13.67 -8.95
C GLU A 76 5.80 12.20 -9.32
N ILE A 77 4.62 11.62 -9.50
CA ILE A 77 4.47 10.29 -10.09
C ILE A 77 4.59 10.45 -11.61
N LYS A 78 5.49 9.67 -12.20
CA LYS A 78 5.69 9.62 -13.65
C LYS A 78 4.89 8.51 -14.31
N ASN A 79 4.87 7.33 -13.68
CA ASN A 79 4.26 6.14 -14.28
C ASN A 79 3.84 5.11 -13.22
N LEU A 80 2.85 4.30 -13.57
CA LEU A 80 2.39 3.16 -12.77
C LEU A 80 2.29 1.95 -13.69
N SER A 81 3.09 0.92 -13.42
CA SER A 81 3.18 -0.28 -14.26
C SER A 81 2.97 -1.57 -13.46
N TYR A 82 2.37 -2.58 -14.10
CA TYR A 82 2.22 -3.90 -13.52
C TYR A 82 3.56 -4.66 -13.54
N ASP A 83 3.92 -5.33 -12.45
CA ASP A 83 5.16 -6.11 -12.36
C ASP A 83 4.85 -7.63 -12.44
N PRO A 84 4.98 -8.25 -13.62
CA PRO A 84 4.67 -9.67 -13.79
C PRO A 84 5.65 -10.59 -13.07
N ALA A 85 6.87 -10.14 -12.76
CA ALA A 85 7.89 -10.99 -12.15
C ALA A 85 7.57 -11.33 -10.68
N ARG A 86 6.80 -10.49 -9.99
CA ARG A 86 6.38 -10.68 -8.59
C ARG A 86 4.98 -11.29 -8.45
N LYS A 87 4.44 -11.89 -9.52
CA LYS A 87 3.07 -12.40 -9.54
C LYS A 87 2.90 -13.56 -8.56
N LEU A 88 2.00 -13.38 -7.60
CA LEU A 88 1.55 -14.44 -6.69
C LEU A 88 0.37 -15.23 -7.28
N SER A 89 0.15 -16.43 -6.75
CA SER A 89 -1.00 -17.26 -7.13
C SER A 89 -2.32 -16.57 -6.75
N ARG A 90 -3.23 -16.42 -7.72
CA ARG A 90 -4.51 -15.72 -7.54
C ARG A 90 -5.53 -16.48 -6.69
N VAL A 91 -5.29 -17.77 -6.43
CA VAL A 91 -6.24 -18.64 -5.72
C VAL A 91 -6.12 -18.51 -4.20
N GLN A 92 -4.96 -18.08 -3.72
CA GLN A 92 -4.70 -17.95 -2.29
C GLN A 92 -5.42 -16.73 -1.71
N LYS A 93 -5.98 -16.91 -0.50
CA LYS A 93 -6.67 -15.87 0.26
C LYS A 93 -5.97 -15.68 1.59
N PHE A 94 -5.68 -14.42 1.93
CA PHE A 94 -5.30 -14.04 3.28
C PHE A 94 -6.57 -13.99 4.14
N LYS A 95 -6.49 -14.51 5.37
CA LYS A 95 -7.58 -14.60 6.33
C LYS A 95 -7.14 -13.94 7.63
N LYS A 96 -7.97 -13.09 8.21
CA LYS A 96 -7.73 -12.53 9.55
C LYS A 96 -9.04 -12.34 10.28
N VAL A 97 -8.99 -12.47 11.59
CA VAL A 97 -10.10 -12.14 12.49
C VAL A 97 -10.36 -10.64 12.48
N LYS A 98 -11.62 -10.24 12.38
CA LYS A 98 -12.01 -8.84 12.30
C LYS A 98 -11.91 -8.16 13.67
N GLY A 99 -10.74 -7.59 13.98
CA GLY A 99 -10.52 -6.82 15.20
C GLY A 99 -10.92 -7.59 16.46
N ALA A 100 -11.70 -6.97 17.35
CA ALA A 100 -12.18 -7.59 18.60
C ALA A 100 -13.37 -8.56 18.43
N ASN A 101 -13.93 -8.70 17.22
CA ASN A 101 -15.07 -9.57 16.98
C ASN A 101 -14.61 -10.90 16.38
N THR A 102 -14.35 -11.88 17.25
CA THR A 102 -13.85 -13.22 16.89
C THR A 102 -14.79 -14.03 16.00
N LYS A 103 -16.04 -13.58 15.86
CA LYS A 103 -17.11 -14.26 15.09
C LYS A 103 -17.09 -13.95 13.60
N GLN A 104 -16.26 -13.01 13.15
CA GLN A 104 -16.16 -12.59 11.75
C GLN A 104 -14.73 -12.74 11.23
N LEU A 105 -14.63 -13.34 10.05
CA LEU A 105 -13.38 -13.60 9.36
C LEU A 105 -13.33 -12.76 8.08
N ASP A 106 -12.37 -11.85 8.05
CA ASP A 106 -12.06 -11.02 6.89
C ASP A 106 -11.15 -11.81 5.95
N THR A 107 -11.61 -11.99 4.71
CA THR A 107 -10.85 -12.63 3.65
C THR A 107 -10.51 -11.65 2.55
N GLN A 108 -9.30 -11.78 2.03
CA GLN A 108 -8.81 -11.00 0.91
C GLN A 108 -7.97 -11.87 -0.02
N TYR A 109 -8.05 -11.63 -1.32
CA TYR A 109 -7.17 -12.30 -2.28
C TYR A 109 -5.72 -11.80 -2.16
N MET A 110 -4.78 -12.60 -2.64
CA MET A 110 -3.39 -12.17 -2.77
C MET A 110 -3.26 -10.84 -3.52
N PRO A 111 -2.38 -9.95 -3.04
CA PRO A 111 -2.25 -8.63 -3.65
C PRO A 111 -1.53 -8.70 -4.99
N VAL A 112 -1.77 -7.67 -5.81
CA VAL A 112 -1.24 -7.55 -7.16
C VAL A 112 -0.01 -6.64 -7.14
N PRO A 113 1.15 -7.08 -7.63
CA PRO A 113 2.38 -6.26 -7.63
C PRO A 113 2.33 -5.16 -8.70
N TYR A 114 2.72 -3.94 -8.30
CA TYR A 114 2.89 -2.79 -9.20
C TYR A 114 4.21 -2.08 -8.91
N ASN A 115 4.71 -1.35 -9.91
CA ASN A 115 5.84 -0.45 -9.83
C ASN A 115 5.34 0.99 -10.02
N LEU A 116 5.70 1.87 -9.08
CA LEU A 116 5.40 3.30 -9.13
C LEU A 116 6.70 4.05 -9.40
N ASP A 117 6.76 4.71 -10.55
CA ASP A 117 7.92 5.50 -10.94
C ASP A 117 7.72 6.95 -10.47
N PHE A 118 8.67 7.46 -9.70
CA PHE A 118 8.73 8.83 -9.24
C PHE A 118 9.83 9.59 -9.95
N GLU A 119 9.57 10.87 -10.20
CA GLU A 119 10.59 11.84 -10.61
C GLU A 119 10.74 12.86 -9.48
N LEU A 120 11.93 12.92 -8.87
CA LEU A 120 12.29 13.92 -7.87
C LEU A 120 13.26 14.91 -8.51
N TYR A 121 12.92 16.19 -8.46
CA TYR A 121 13.73 17.25 -9.02
C TYR A 121 14.16 18.24 -7.95
N VAL A 122 15.43 18.62 -8.00
CA VAL A 122 16.05 19.63 -7.13
C VAL A 122 16.36 20.84 -7.99
N MET A 123 15.80 21.98 -7.64
CA MET A 123 16.02 23.25 -8.34
C MET A 123 16.82 24.19 -7.43
N ALA A 124 17.92 24.75 -7.92
CA ALA A 124 18.74 25.71 -7.20
C ALA A 124 19.31 26.80 -8.13
N LYS A 125 19.64 27.97 -7.55
CA LYS A 125 20.34 29.04 -8.28
C LYS A 125 21.86 28.87 -8.25
N GLN A 126 22.40 28.35 -7.14
CA GLN A 126 23.83 28.13 -6.93
C GLN A 126 24.15 26.64 -7.01
N SER A 127 25.33 26.32 -7.56
CA SER A 127 25.78 24.92 -7.70
C SER A 127 26.10 24.28 -6.35
N ASP A 128 26.68 25.03 -5.42
CA ASP A 128 26.98 24.55 -4.07
C ASP A 128 25.71 24.10 -3.33
N ASP A 129 24.67 24.93 -3.37
CA ASP A 129 23.36 24.62 -2.79
C ASP A 129 22.79 23.30 -3.35
N ALA A 130 22.90 23.09 -4.67
CA ALA A 130 22.41 21.87 -5.32
C ALA A 130 23.23 20.64 -4.92
N LEU A 131 24.56 20.76 -4.88
CA LEU A 131 25.47 19.68 -4.51
C LEU A 131 25.25 19.24 -3.05
N GLN A 132 25.11 20.19 -2.12
CA GLN A 132 24.81 19.87 -0.72
C GLN A 132 23.53 19.03 -0.57
N ILE A 133 22.49 19.31 -1.38
CA ILE A 133 21.23 18.55 -1.37
C ILE A 133 21.43 17.16 -1.95
N VAL A 134 22.10 17.07 -3.11
CA VAL A 134 22.33 15.80 -3.81
C VAL A 134 23.20 14.86 -2.95
N GLU A 135 24.24 15.38 -2.31
CA GLU A 135 25.12 14.62 -1.40
C GLU A 135 24.40 14.11 -0.15
N GLN A 136 23.34 14.78 0.31
CA GLN A 136 22.51 14.28 1.41
C GLN A 136 21.57 13.15 0.98
N ILE A 137 21.33 12.98 -0.32
CA ILE A 137 20.41 11.97 -0.85
C ILE A 137 21.15 10.73 -1.31
N LEU A 138 22.13 10.89 -2.22
CA LEU A 138 22.70 9.79 -2.98
C LEU A 138 23.35 8.67 -2.13
N PRO A 139 24.08 8.95 -1.02
CA PRO A 139 24.75 7.91 -0.25
C PRO A 139 23.79 6.87 0.37
N TYR A 140 22.52 7.21 0.56
CA TYR A 140 21.53 6.31 1.14
C TYR A 140 20.97 5.26 0.14
N PHE A 141 21.23 5.43 -1.16
CA PHE A 141 20.72 4.53 -2.20
C PHE A 141 21.85 3.67 -2.76
N GLN A 142 21.87 2.38 -2.40
CA GLN A 142 22.92 1.44 -2.80
C GLN A 142 22.37 0.15 -3.44
N PRO A 143 21.67 0.17 -4.59
CA PRO A 143 20.97 1.24 -5.30
C PRO A 143 19.52 1.44 -4.80
N ASP A 144 19.12 0.67 -3.78
CA ASP A 144 17.79 0.71 -3.21
C ASP A 144 17.80 1.06 -1.73
N TYR A 145 16.69 1.63 -1.27
CA TYR A 145 16.42 1.91 0.12
C TYR A 145 15.01 1.40 0.45
N THR A 146 14.89 0.56 1.45
CA THR A 146 13.63 -0.12 1.77
C THR A 146 12.90 0.57 2.92
N LEU A 147 11.62 0.88 2.69
CA LEU A 147 10.71 1.48 3.66
C LEU A 147 9.62 0.51 4.08
N THR A 148 9.41 0.33 5.39
CA THR A 148 8.25 -0.39 5.89
C THR A 148 7.02 0.52 5.93
N ILE A 149 6.00 0.20 5.13
CA ILE A 149 4.74 0.94 5.08
C ILE A 149 3.63 0.08 5.68
N ASN A 150 2.75 0.70 6.47
CA ASN A 150 1.49 0.08 6.88
C ASN A 150 0.49 0.13 5.71
N ASP A 151 0.65 -0.84 4.82
CA ASP A 151 0.03 -0.90 3.51
C ASP A 151 -1.50 -0.97 3.65
N MET A 152 -2.00 -1.89 4.48
CA MET A 152 -3.43 -2.01 4.77
C MET A 152 -3.69 -2.13 6.27
N SER A 153 -4.20 -1.04 6.85
CA SER A 153 -4.50 -0.91 8.29
C SER A 153 -5.50 -1.95 8.77
N ASP A 154 -6.54 -2.21 7.96
CA ASP A 154 -7.67 -3.05 8.35
C ASP A 154 -7.24 -4.50 8.58
N MET A 155 -6.28 -4.99 7.78
CA MET A 155 -5.67 -6.30 7.97
C MET A 155 -4.34 -6.24 8.74
N GLY A 156 -3.88 -5.05 9.13
CA GLY A 156 -2.60 -4.85 9.83
C GLY A 156 -1.39 -5.32 9.03
N ILE A 157 -1.47 -5.29 7.69
CA ILE A 157 -0.40 -5.75 6.81
C ILE A 157 0.65 -4.64 6.73
N LYS A 158 1.79 -4.87 7.39
CA LYS A 158 3.01 -4.08 7.21
C LYS A 158 3.82 -4.72 6.11
N LYS A 159 4.31 -3.91 5.18
CA LYS A 159 5.10 -4.41 4.06
C LYS A 159 6.28 -3.50 3.77
N ASP A 160 7.38 -4.15 3.46
CA ASP A 160 8.60 -3.50 3.01
C ASP A 160 8.48 -3.15 1.52
N VAL A 161 8.72 -1.88 1.22
CA VAL A 161 8.59 -1.26 -0.09
C VAL A 161 9.97 -0.72 -0.47
N PRO A 162 10.71 -1.40 -1.37
CA PRO A 162 11.98 -0.90 -1.85
C PRO A 162 11.78 0.26 -2.82
N VAL A 163 12.51 1.34 -2.56
CA VAL A 163 12.66 2.51 -3.45
C VAL A 163 14.01 2.39 -4.12
N ILE A 164 14.02 2.20 -5.43
CA ILE A 164 15.23 1.97 -6.22
C ILE A 164 15.55 3.26 -6.97
N LEU A 165 16.79 3.74 -6.87
CA LEU A 165 17.27 4.84 -7.70
C LEU A 165 17.65 4.29 -9.08
N SER A 166 16.93 4.73 -10.11
CA SER A 166 17.10 4.24 -11.49
C SER A 166 18.10 5.08 -12.29
N SER A 167 18.03 6.41 -12.16
CA SER A 167 18.92 7.31 -12.89
C SER A 167 18.96 8.71 -12.28
N ILE A 168 20.04 9.44 -12.59
CA ILE A 168 20.22 10.85 -12.21
C ILE A 168 20.55 11.63 -13.49
N ALA A 169 19.88 12.75 -13.72
CA ALA A 169 20.12 13.66 -14.82
C ALA A 169 20.40 15.07 -14.29
N TYR A 170 21.32 15.77 -14.93
CA TYR A 170 21.65 17.17 -14.63
C TYR A 170 21.33 18.04 -15.85
N GLU A 171 20.63 19.14 -15.61
CA GLU A 171 20.30 20.16 -16.60
C GLU A 171 20.68 21.54 -16.06
N ASP A 172 21.37 22.31 -16.90
CA ASP A 172 21.66 23.72 -16.65
C ASP A 172 20.84 24.55 -17.63
N SER A 173 19.68 25.02 -17.16
CA SER A 173 18.78 25.80 -17.99
C SER A 173 19.23 27.26 -18.02
N TYR A 174 19.57 27.73 -19.23
CA TYR A 174 19.85 29.14 -19.52
C TYR A 174 18.67 29.68 -20.34
N ASP A 175 17.89 30.59 -19.77
CA ASP A 175 16.93 31.38 -20.55
C ASP A 175 17.68 32.57 -21.17
N GLY A 176 17.39 32.88 -22.43
CA GLY A 176 18.21 33.66 -23.38
C GLY A 176 18.90 34.94 -22.86
N GLU A 177 20.07 35.20 -23.47
CA GLU A 177 21.08 36.20 -23.12
C GLU A 177 21.76 35.91 -21.76
N PHE A 178 23.09 35.74 -21.79
CA PHE A 178 24.00 35.17 -20.77
C PHE A 178 23.88 35.68 -19.31
N VAL A 179 22.92 36.54 -19.00
CA VAL A 179 22.78 37.29 -17.75
C VAL A 179 21.42 37.06 -17.06
N ALA A 180 20.38 36.56 -17.74
CA ALA A 180 19.03 36.72 -17.21
C ALA A 180 18.68 35.79 -16.03
N ARG A 181 18.62 34.45 -16.21
CA ARG A 181 18.18 33.52 -15.13
C ARG A 181 18.78 32.13 -15.32
N ARG A 182 19.65 31.70 -14.38
CA ARG A 182 20.18 30.34 -14.29
C ARG A 182 19.40 29.54 -13.25
N ALA A 183 18.88 28.39 -13.64
CA ALA A 183 18.37 27.38 -12.71
C ALA A 183 19.04 26.04 -13.00
N LEU A 184 19.70 25.52 -11.97
CA LEU A 184 20.31 24.20 -11.96
C LEU A 184 19.25 23.20 -11.54
N ILE A 185 19.04 22.18 -12.36
CA ILE A 185 18.03 21.16 -12.14
C ILE A 185 18.70 19.79 -12.11
N TYR A 186 18.63 19.13 -10.95
CA TYR A 186 18.95 17.71 -10.84
C TYR A 186 17.65 16.93 -10.82
N THR A 187 17.52 15.96 -11.72
CA THR A 187 16.34 15.08 -11.83
C THR A 187 16.75 13.65 -11.50
N MET A 188 16.20 13.09 -10.43
CA MET A 188 16.41 11.73 -9.98
C MET A 188 15.16 10.90 -10.25
N SER A 189 15.30 9.79 -10.96
CA SER A 189 14.20 8.87 -11.24
C SER A 189 14.27 7.68 -10.28
N PHE A 190 13.16 7.42 -9.60
CA PHE A 190 13.04 6.32 -8.64
C PHE A 190 11.94 5.36 -9.07
N THR A 191 12.14 4.06 -8.84
CA THR A 191 11.11 3.04 -9.02
C THR A 191 10.79 2.39 -7.69
N THR A 192 9.53 2.46 -7.30
CA THR A 192 9.03 1.96 -6.00
C THR A 192 8.19 0.73 -6.21
N LYS A 193 8.55 -0.39 -5.58
CA LYS A 193 7.85 -1.66 -5.77
C LYS A 193 6.84 -1.87 -4.65
N PHE A 194 5.56 -1.83 -5.00
CA PHE A 194 4.47 -1.96 -4.02
C PHE A 194 3.41 -2.94 -4.50
N TYR A 195 2.33 -3.07 -3.74
CA TYR A 195 1.28 -4.05 -3.96
C TYR A 195 -0.08 -3.39 -3.81
N LEU A 196 -1.03 -3.73 -4.68
CA LEU A 196 -2.41 -3.26 -4.60
C LEU A 196 -3.31 -4.41 -4.17
N TYR A 197 -4.28 -4.08 -3.34
CA TYR A 197 -5.17 -5.06 -2.73
C TYR A 197 -6.58 -4.92 -3.29
N GLY A 198 -7.27 -6.06 -3.43
CA GLY A 198 -8.69 -6.08 -3.73
C GLY A 198 -9.57 -5.71 -2.53
N PRO A 199 -10.89 -5.76 -2.69
CA PRO A 199 -11.82 -5.52 -1.58
C PRO A 199 -11.64 -6.60 -0.50
N VAL A 200 -11.84 -6.20 0.76
CA VAL A 200 -11.90 -7.12 1.91
C VAL A 200 -13.35 -7.60 2.04
N THR A 201 -13.54 -8.92 2.19
CA THR A 201 -14.86 -9.51 2.38
C THR A 201 -14.95 -10.16 3.76
N SER A 202 -15.88 -9.67 4.59
CA SER A 202 -16.17 -10.26 5.90
C SER A 202 -17.17 -11.41 5.74
N SER A 203 -16.84 -12.58 6.27
CA SER A 203 -17.75 -13.72 6.37
C SER A 203 -17.89 -14.16 7.83
N LYS A 204 -19.08 -14.63 8.23
CA LYS A 204 -19.24 -15.26 9.55
C LYS A 204 -18.49 -16.59 9.54
N VAL A 205 -17.90 -16.96 10.69
CA VAL A 205 -17.32 -18.30 10.85
C VAL A 205 -18.44 -19.33 10.68
N ILE A 206 -18.24 -20.31 9.78
CA ILE A 206 -19.19 -21.41 9.59
C ILE A 206 -19.10 -22.30 10.82
N LYS A 207 -20.19 -22.40 11.58
CA LYS A 207 -20.25 -23.15 12.84
C LYS A 207 -20.85 -24.54 12.70
N THR A 208 -21.65 -24.76 11.66
CA THR A 208 -22.32 -26.03 11.37
C THR A 208 -22.36 -26.23 9.86
N VAL A 209 -22.15 -27.47 9.42
CA VAL A 209 -22.40 -27.91 8.05
C VAL A 209 -23.29 -29.13 8.14
N GLN A 210 -24.47 -29.08 7.54
CA GLN A 210 -25.37 -30.21 7.41
C GLN A 210 -25.36 -30.65 5.94
N VAL A 211 -25.15 -31.94 5.70
CA VAL A 211 -25.21 -32.54 4.37
C VAL A 211 -26.20 -33.69 4.41
N ASP A 212 -27.34 -33.51 3.76
CA ASP A 212 -28.33 -34.56 3.61
C ASP A 212 -27.98 -35.35 2.33
N GLN A 213 -27.50 -36.58 2.49
CA GLN A 213 -27.26 -37.48 1.36
C GLN A 213 -28.49 -38.37 1.18
N TYR A 214 -29.26 -38.10 0.12
CA TYR A 214 -30.35 -38.98 -0.29
C TYR A 214 -29.77 -40.10 -1.17
N LEU A 215 -29.74 -41.33 -0.64
CA LEU A 215 -29.63 -42.52 -1.48
C LEU A 215 -31.01 -42.78 -2.07
N ASP A 216 -31.32 -42.07 -3.14
CA ASP A 216 -32.59 -42.19 -3.83
C ASP A 216 -32.68 -43.59 -4.46
N THR A 217 -33.36 -44.51 -3.77
CA THR A 217 -33.85 -45.76 -4.35
C THR A 217 -35.32 -45.87 -3.96
N PRO A 218 -36.26 -45.72 -4.91
CA PRO A 218 -37.66 -45.92 -4.63
C PRO A 218 -37.95 -47.41 -4.61
N ASP A 219 -37.83 -48.05 -3.46
CA ASP A 219 -38.66 -49.21 -3.17
C ASP A 219 -38.83 -49.41 -1.67
N LYS A 220 -40.03 -49.81 -1.27
CA LYS A 220 -40.58 -49.84 0.09
C LYS A 220 -39.71 -50.56 1.13
N SER A 221 -38.67 -49.89 1.62
CA SER A 221 -37.85 -50.31 2.75
C SER A 221 -37.79 -49.16 3.78
N PRO A 222 -37.79 -49.45 5.09
CA PRO A 222 -37.78 -48.40 6.12
C PRO A 222 -36.60 -47.44 5.88
N LYS A 223 -36.89 -46.13 5.83
CA LYS A 223 -35.92 -45.08 5.54
C LYS A 223 -34.70 -45.25 6.46
N ARG A 224 -33.55 -45.56 5.86
CA ARG A 224 -32.26 -45.59 6.54
C ARG A 224 -31.60 -44.24 6.31
N GLU A 225 -31.74 -43.34 7.28
CA GLU A 225 -31.11 -42.02 7.24
C GLU A 225 -29.87 -42.03 8.13
N GLN A 226 -28.72 -41.63 7.59
CA GLN A 226 -27.47 -41.48 8.33
C GLN A 226 -27.21 -39.99 8.55
N ARG A 227 -27.26 -39.53 9.81
CA ARG A 227 -26.97 -38.14 10.18
C ARG A 227 -25.49 -38.01 10.58
N TYR A 228 -24.75 -37.17 9.87
CA TYR A 228 -23.36 -36.85 10.18
C TYR A 228 -23.25 -35.40 10.69
N THR A 229 -23.01 -35.22 11.98
CA THR A 229 -22.85 -33.90 12.60
C THR A 229 -21.44 -33.75 13.13
N VAL A 230 -20.68 -32.80 12.60
CA VAL A 230 -19.35 -32.45 13.11
C VAL A 230 -19.43 -31.08 13.77
N THR A 231 -19.18 -31.05 15.06
CA THR A 231 -19.16 -29.82 15.86
C THR A 231 -17.73 -29.59 16.35
N PRO A 232 -17.12 -28.42 16.10
CA PRO A 232 -15.81 -28.11 16.65
C PRO A 232 -15.89 -28.03 18.18
N THR A 233 -14.93 -28.65 18.87
CA THR A 233 -14.79 -28.55 20.33
C THR A 233 -13.67 -27.58 20.70
N PRO A 234 -13.91 -26.60 21.59
CA PRO A 234 -15.19 -26.29 22.25
C PRO A 234 -16.19 -25.56 21.33
N SER A 235 -17.48 -25.57 21.67
CA SER A 235 -18.54 -24.81 20.96
C SER A 235 -18.33 -23.28 20.98
N THR A 236 -17.33 -22.82 21.74
CA THR A 236 -16.80 -21.47 21.80
C THR A 236 -15.60 -21.23 20.86
N ALA A 237 -15.32 -22.14 19.93
CA ALA A 237 -14.15 -22.08 19.06
C ALA A 237 -14.00 -20.70 18.40
N ASP A 238 -12.84 -20.09 18.66
CA ASP A 238 -12.43 -18.83 18.05
C ASP A 238 -11.47 -19.10 16.89
N ALA A 239 -11.33 -18.13 15.98
CA ALA A 239 -10.61 -18.31 14.73
C ALA A 239 -9.08 -18.51 14.87
N ASP A 240 -8.55 -18.55 16.10
CA ASP A 240 -7.13 -18.80 16.44
C ASP A 240 -6.91 -20.18 17.09
N ASP A 241 -7.96 -21.00 17.25
CA ASP A 241 -7.85 -22.32 17.89
C ASP A 241 -7.26 -23.38 16.94
N ASN A 242 -6.34 -24.19 17.47
CA ASN A 242 -5.76 -25.35 16.78
C ASN A 242 -6.71 -26.56 16.92
N PHE A 243 -7.50 -26.84 15.87
CA PHE A 243 -8.63 -27.77 15.91
C PHE A 243 -8.27 -29.23 16.24
N GLY A 244 -8.96 -29.79 17.24
CA GLY A 244 -9.26 -31.22 17.34
C GLY A 244 -10.75 -31.44 17.06
N PHE A 245 -11.09 -32.37 16.17
CA PHE A 245 -12.48 -32.69 15.82
C PHE A 245 -12.93 -33.90 16.64
N ASN A 246 -14.06 -33.79 17.33
CA ASN A 246 -14.76 -34.96 17.89
C ASN A 246 -15.87 -35.36 16.92
N GLU A 247 -15.79 -36.59 16.43
CA GLU A 247 -16.73 -37.18 15.47
C GLU A 247 -17.77 -38.00 16.24
N THR A 248 -19.05 -37.63 16.09
CA THR A 248 -20.16 -38.42 16.65
C THR A 248 -21.01 -38.94 15.51
N THR A 249 -20.93 -40.25 15.25
CA THR A 249 -21.82 -40.94 14.32
C THR A 249 -22.98 -41.55 15.10
N SER A 250 -24.20 -41.07 14.87
CA SER A 250 -25.41 -41.66 15.47
C SER A 250 -26.24 -42.38 14.41
N PHE A 251 -26.64 -43.61 14.75
CA PHE A 251 -27.57 -44.43 13.96
C PHE A 251 -28.96 -44.28 14.55
N PHE A 252 -29.90 -43.75 13.77
CA PHE A 252 -31.31 -43.68 14.16
C PHE A 252 -32.09 -44.79 13.45
N GLN A 253 -32.82 -45.60 14.23
CA GLN A 253 -33.69 -46.67 13.71
C GLN A 253 -35.16 -46.24 13.60
N ASP A 254 -35.55 -45.17 14.28
CA ASP A 254 -36.89 -44.60 14.19
C ASP A 254 -36.85 -43.28 13.45
N ALA A 255 -37.65 -43.17 12.41
CA ALA A 255 -37.77 -41.98 11.57
C ALA A 255 -38.57 -40.91 12.32
N LYS A 256 -37.86 -40.06 13.07
CA LYS A 256 -38.42 -38.82 13.62
C LYS A 256 -38.10 -37.66 12.70
N GLU A 257 -39.09 -36.85 12.37
CA GLU A 257 -38.94 -35.68 11.51
C GLU A 257 -38.63 -34.45 12.36
N PHE A 258 -37.65 -33.64 11.93
CA PHE A 258 -37.26 -32.43 12.63
C PHE A 258 -38.34 -31.36 12.43
N ASN A 259 -38.98 -30.91 13.52
CA ASN A 259 -39.95 -29.83 13.47
C ASN A 259 -39.25 -28.46 13.58
N PRO A 260 -39.26 -27.62 12.53
CA PRO A 260 -38.56 -26.34 12.53
C PRO A 260 -39.20 -25.29 13.46
N GLU A 261 -40.39 -25.52 14.01
CA GLU A 261 -41.05 -24.61 14.96
C GLU A 261 -40.68 -24.89 16.42
N THR A 262 -40.55 -26.17 16.79
CA THR A 262 -40.25 -26.58 18.18
C THR A 262 -38.76 -26.81 18.42
N GLY A 263 -38.00 -27.14 17.37
CA GLY A 263 -36.57 -27.46 17.46
C GLY A 263 -36.28 -28.84 18.02
N ASP A 264 -37.30 -29.68 18.19
CA ASP A 264 -37.21 -31.06 18.67
C ASP A 264 -37.61 -32.06 17.56
N ASP A 265 -37.06 -33.29 17.62
CA ASP A 265 -37.34 -34.38 16.67
C ASP A 265 -38.60 -35.17 17.13
N GLU A 266 -39.66 -35.20 16.30
CA GLU A 266 -40.95 -35.92 16.54
C GLU A 266 -41.15 -37.13 15.63
#